data_AF-A0A542KTN1-F1
#
_entry.id   AF-A0A542KTN1-F1
#
_cell.length_a   1.000
_cell.length_b   1.000
_cell.length_c   1.000
_cell.angle_alpha   90.00
_cell.angle_beta   90.00
_cell.angle_gamma   90.00
#
_symmetry.space_group_name_H-M   'P 1'
#
loop_
_entity.id
_entity.type
_entity.pdbx_description
1 polymer ?
#
loop_
_entity_poly.entity_id
_entity_poly.type
_entity_poly.pdbx_seq_one_letter_code
_entity_poly.pdbx_strand_id
1 'polypeptide(L)'
;MFDDLPPDLERLHTLRVWHALWLARIDAKIEALRLRQAEAEHGRHRRPRPPEWIVELGIGTGRRPVQVHAGDCHMAGSRRRPVGRDEARRLLTAGLGACAHCRPDAQLDVVDLSPERSGHPSTAARYRPIP
;
A
#
# COMPACT_ATOMS: atom_id res chain seq x y z
N MET A 1 -30.17 33.54 36.32
CA MET A 1 -29.77 32.15 36.07
C MET A 1 -31.04 31.46 35.61
N PHE A 2 -31.14 31.16 34.31
CA PHE A 2 -32.30 30.42 33.81
C PHE A 2 -32.13 28.97 34.26
N ASP A 3 -33.13 28.46 34.95
CA ASP A 3 -33.19 27.04 35.27
C ASP A 3 -33.72 26.34 34.01
N ASP A 4 -32.81 25.84 33.18
CA ASP A 4 -33.15 25.10 31.96
C ASP A 4 -33.72 23.70 32.27
N LEU A 5 -33.83 23.36 33.56
CA LEU A 5 -34.38 22.11 34.00
C LEU A 5 -35.87 22.23 34.34
N PRO A 6 -36.62 21.15 34.12
CA PRO A 6 -38.01 21.11 34.52
C PRO A 6 -38.16 21.13 36.04
N PRO A 7 -39.22 21.76 36.58
CA PRO A 7 -39.38 21.93 38.03
C PRO A 7 -39.89 20.66 38.73
N ASP A 8 -40.33 19.63 37.99
CA ASP A 8 -40.90 18.41 38.53
C ASP A 8 -39.87 17.26 38.65
N LEU A 9 -39.96 16.54 39.76
CA LEU A 9 -38.99 15.49 40.13
C LEU A 9 -38.98 14.31 39.15
N GLU A 10 -40.14 13.96 38.58
CA GLU A 10 -40.27 12.85 37.64
C GLU A 10 -39.49 13.09 36.34
N ARG A 11 -39.63 14.29 35.74
CA ARG A 11 -38.88 14.66 34.54
C ARG A 11 -37.38 14.77 34.84
N LEU A 12 -36.99 15.29 36.00
CA LEU A 12 -35.58 15.31 36.42
C LEU A 12 -34.99 13.90 36.54
N HIS A 13 -35.71 12.95 37.13
CA HIS A 13 -35.26 11.55 37.18
C HIS A 13 -35.15 10.93 35.79
N THR A 14 -36.09 11.21 34.91
CA THR A 14 -36.05 10.75 33.51
C THR A 14 -34.82 11.28 32.79
N LEU A 15 -34.56 12.59 32.88
CA LEU A 15 -33.38 13.22 32.29
C LEU A 15 -32.08 12.62 32.85
N ARG A 16 -32.03 12.39 34.17
CA ARG A 16 -30.86 11.77 34.82
C ARG A 16 -30.57 10.38 34.25
N VAL A 17 -31.59 9.53 34.14
CA VAL A 17 -31.43 8.17 33.60
C VAL A 17 -31.02 8.23 32.14
N TRP A 18 -31.68 9.07 31.35
CA TRP A 18 -31.37 9.24 29.93
C TRP A 18 -29.94 9.74 29.72
N HIS A 19 -29.50 10.75 30.45
CA HIS A 19 -28.13 11.26 30.38
C HIS A 19 -27.12 10.22 30.83
N ALA A 20 -27.39 9.44 31.89
CA ALA A 20 -26.50 8.36 32.30
C ALA A 20 -26.31 7.30 31.19
N LEU A 21 -27.40 6.93 30.50
CA LEU A 21 -27.34 6.01 29.37
C LEU A 21 -26.52 6.58 28.20
N TRP A 22 -26.71 7.87 27.89
CA TRP A 22 -25.96 8.54 26.83
C TRP A 22 -24.48 8.70 27.15
N LEU A 23 -24.14 9.10 28.37
CA LEU A 23 -22.75 9.18 28.82
C LEU A 23 -22.06 7.82 28.71
N ALA A 24 -22.69 6.76 29.21
CA ALA A 24 -22.15 5.41 29.09
C ALA A 24 -21.90 5.00 27.62
N ARG A 25 -22.82 5.36 26.71
CA ARG A 25 -22.66 5.09 25.27
C ARG A 25 -21.52 5.90 24.64
N ILE A 26 -21.38 7.16 25.01
CA ILE A 26 -20.31 8.04 24.54
C ILE A 26 -18.96 7.53 25.03
N ASP A 27 -18.85 7.17 26.31
CA ASP A 27 -17.64 6.65 26.91
C ASP A 27 -17.20 5.35 26.24
N ALA A 28 -18.13 4.41 26.01
CA ALA A 28 -17.84 3.18 25.26
C ALA A 28 -17.33 3.47 23.85
N LYS A 29 -17.87 4.50 23.17
CA LYS A 29 -17.40 4.91 21.84
C LYS A 29 -16.00 5.53 21.88
N ILE A 30 -15.71 6.34 22.90
CA ILE A 30 -14.39 6.94 23.13
C ILE A 30 -13.35 5.83 23.30
N GLU A 31 -13.61 4.85 24.17
CA GLU A 31 -12.68 3.74 24.40
C GLU A 31 -12.44 2.90 23.14
N ALA A 32 -13.50 2.57 22.39
CA ALA A 32 -13.37 1.86 21.12
C ALA A 32 -12.60 2.64 20.04
N LEU A 33 -12.59 3.98 20.11
CA LEU A 33 -11.79 4.82 19.21
C LEU A 33 -10.34 4.92 19.69
N ARG A 34 -10.11 5.07 20.99
CA ARG A 34 -8.77 5.06 21.61
C ARG A 34 -8.03 3.78 21.28
N LEU A 35 -8.68 2.62 21.43
CA LEU A 35 -8.08 1.33 21.07
C LEU A 35 -7.66 1.29 19.60
N ARG A 36 -8.54 1.68 18.68
CA ARG A 36 -8.23 1.72 17.25
C ARG A 36 -7.08 2.67 16.92
N GLN A 37 -7.02 3.83 17.58
CA GLN A 37 -5.92 4.78 17.40
C GLN A 37 -4.60 4.19 17.89
N ALA A 38 -4.60 3.54 19.05
CA ALA A 38 -3.43 2.85 19.59
C ALA A 38 -2.96 1.70 18.70
N GLU A 39 -3.88 0.89 18.16
CA GLU A 39 -3.57 -0.17 17.19
C GLU A 39 -2.96 0.40 15.91
N ALA A 40 -3.50 1.50 15.39
CA ALA A 40 -2.97 2.15 14.20
C ALA A 40 -1.58 2.75 14.44
N GLU A 41 -1.36 3.37 15.60
CA GLU A 41 -0.06 3.90 16.01
C GLU A 41 0.98 2.80 16.19
N HIS A 42 0.59 1.74 16.90
CA HIS A 42 1.41 0.54 17.04
C HIS A 42 1.75 -0.09 15.69
N GLY A 43 0.77 -0.16 14.79
CA GLY A 43 0.98 -0.62 13.42
C GLY A 43 1.94 0.26 12.63
N ARG A 44 1.95 1.58 12.83
CA ARG A 44 2.93 2.49 12.24
C ARG A 44 4.33 2.25 12.81
N HIS A 45 4.47 2.15 14.13
CA HIS A 45 5.77 1.93 14.78
C HIS A 45 6.35 0.55 14.49
N ARG A 46 5.51 -0.49 14.41
CA ARG A 46 5.93 -1.86 14.12
C ARG A 46 6.01 -2.17 12.63
N ARG A 47 5.68 -1.22 11.75
CA ARG A 47 5.74 -1.47 10.30
C ARG A 47 7.18 -1.82 9.92
N PRO A 48 7.43 -2.97 9.28
CA PRO A 48 8.76 -3.26 8.75
C PRO A 48 9.20 -2.12 7.84
N ARG A 49 10.49 -1.76 7.90
CA ARG A 49 11.07 -0.82 6.94
C ARG A 49 10.70 -1.30 5.53
N PRO A 50 10.19 -0.42 4.65
CA PRO A 50 9.93 -0.78 3.27
C PRO A 50 11.19 -1.43 2.67
N PRO A 51 11.05 -2.49 1.87
CA PRO A 51 12.21 -3.08 1.21
C PRO A 51 12.88 -2.01 0.34
N GLU A 52 14.21 -2.03 0.27
CA GLU A 52 14.94 -1.09 -0.60
C GLU A 52 14.71 -1.42 -2.09
N TRP A 53 14.47 -2.70 -2.40
CA TRP A 53 14.30 -3.21 -3.75
C TRP A 53 13.10 -4.14 -3.85
N ILE A 54 12.41 -4.07 -4.97
CA ILE A 54 11.29 -4.95 -5.31
C ILE A 54 11.46 -5.50 -6.73
N VAL A 55 10.89 -6.68 -6.94
CA VAL A 55 10.78 -7.30 -8.25
C VAL A 55 9.30 -7.38 -8.61
N GLU A 56 8.93 -6.77 -9.72
CA GLU A 56 7.60 -6.89 -10.32
C GLU A 56 7.46 -8.26 -11.00
N LEU A 57 6.29 -8.86 -10.84
CA LEU A 57 5.96 -10.20 -11.29
C LEU A 57 4.87 -10.14 -12.37
N GLY A 58 5.07 -10.95 -13.40
CA GLY A 58 4.18 -11.05 -14.54
C GLY A 58 2.85 -11.73 -14.22
N ILE A 59 1.95 -11.68 -15.20
CA ILE A 59 0.66 -12.34 -15.14
C ILE A 59 0.85 -13.81 -15.55
N GLY A 60 0.17 -14.74 -14.86
CA GLY A 60 0.17 -16.17 -15.20
C GLY A 60 0.76 -17.08 -14.12
N THR A 61 0.77 -18.38 -14.41
CA THR A 61 1.32 -19.41 -13.53
C THR A 61 2.84 -19.25 -13.41
N GLY A 62 3.35 -19.36 -12.19
CA GLY A 62 4.78 -19.19 -11.90
C GLY A 62 5.25 -17.74 -11.71
N ARG A 63 4.40 -16.72 -11.98
CA ARG A 63 4.64 -15.30 -11.64
C ARG A 63 6.08 -14.84 -11.89
N ARG A 64 6.57 -15.01 -13.12
CA ARG A 64 7.98 -14.75 -13.46
C ARG A 64 8.36 -13.29 -13.19
N PRO A 65 9.59 -13.00 -12.71
CA PRO A 65 10.12 -11.65 -12.65
C PRO A 65 10.04 -10.94 -14.00
N VAL A 66 9.65 -9.66 -13.98
CA VAL A 66 9.53 -8.83 -15.20
C VAL A 66 10.46 -7.63 -15.12
N GLN A 67 10.52 -6.96 -13.97
CA GLN A 67 11.29 -5.73 -13.82
C GLN A 67 11.73 -5.53 -12.37
N VAL A 68 12.93 -4.97 -12.18
CA VAL A 68 13.44 -4.54 -10.87
C VAL A 68 13.09 -3.07 -10.65
N HIS A 69 12.73 -2.70 -9.42
CA HIS A 69 12.47 -1.32 -9.01
C HIS A 69 13.07 -1.04 -7.63
N ALA A 70 13.30 0.24 -7.33
CA ALA A 70 13.40 0.73 -5.96
C ALA A 70 12.07 0.44 -5.23
N GLY A 71 12.13 0.14 -3.94
CA GLY A 71 10.98 -0.36 -3.19
C GLY A 71 9.88 0.66 -2.94
N ASP A 72 10.15 1.95 -3.13
CA ASP A 72 9.19 3.06 -3.08
C ASP A 72 8.73 3.52 -4.48
N CYS A 73 9.11 2.83 -5.55
CA CYS A 73 8.73 3.19 -6.92
C CYS A 73 7.21 3.07 -7.12
N HIS A 74 6.56 4.21 -7.35
CA HIS A 74 5.12 4.28 -7.58
C HIS A 74 4.68 3.72 -8.94
N MET A 75 5.61 3.57 -9.88
CA MET A 75 5.36 2.94 -11.19
C MET A 75 5.40 1.41 -11.13
N ALA A 76 5.82 0.82 -10.01
CA ALA A 76 5.84 -0.63 -9.88
C ALA A 76 4.43 -1.22 -9.75
N GLY A 77 4.16 -2.27 -10.51
CA GLY A 77 2.91 -3.01 -10.46
C GLY A 77 2.58 -3.56 -9.07
N SER A 78 1.29 -3.83 -8.84
CA SER A 78 0.81 -4.37 -7.56
C SER A 78 1.31 -5.79 -7.26
N ARG A 79 1.68 -6.55 -8.29
CA ARG A 79 2.24 -7.90 -8.17
C ARG A 79 3.75 -7.80 -8.03
N ARG A 80 4.21 -7.72 -6.79
CA ARG A 80 5.63 -7.54 -6.50
C ARG A 80 6.04 -8.30 -5.26
N ARG A 81 7.34 -8.61 -5.16
CA ARG A 81 7.95 -9.16 -3.95
C ARG A 81 9.19 -8.35 -3.54
N PRO A 82 9.47 -8.25 -2.24
CA PRO A 82 10.73 -7.66 -1.77
C PRO A 82 11.91 -8.53 -2.19
N VAL A 83 13.03 -7.89 -2.49
CA VAL A 83 14.33 -8.55 -2.71
C VAL A 83 15.44 -7.80 -1.99
N GLY A 84 16.51 -8.51 -1.64
CA GLY A 84 17.74 -7.90 -1.14
C GLY A 84 18.57 -7.27 -2.27
N ARG A 85 19.52 -6.41 -1.89
CA ARG A 85 20.45 -5.73 -2.81
C ARG A 85 21.15 -6.72 -3.76
N ASP A 86 21.66 -7.82 -3.23
CA ASP A 86 22.41 -8.81 -4.02
C ASP A 86 21.52 -9.54 -5.03
N GLU A 87 20.28 -9.87 -4.66
CA GLU A 87 19.34 -10.50 -5.57
C GLU A 87 18.92 -9.53 -6.68
N ALA A 88 18.64 -8.27 -6.34
CA ALA A 88 18.35 -7.22 -7.33
C ALA A 88 19.51 -7.08 -8.34
N ARG A 89 20.76 -6.99 -7.85
CA ARG A 89 21.96 -6.95 -8.71
C ARG A 89 22.07 -8.18 -9.60
N ARG A 90 21.88 -9.38 -9.05
CA ARG A 90 21.92 -10.63 -9.83
C ARG A 90 20.87 -10.66 -10.93
N LEU A 91 19.64 -10.24 -10.63
CA LEU A 91 18.55 -10.20 -11.62
C LEU A 91 18.86 -9.21 -12.76
N LEU A 92 19.35 -8.02 -12.43
CA LEU A 92 19.76 -7.03 -13.43
C LEU A 92 20.91 -7.55 -14.30
N THR A 93 21.93 -8.15 -13.68
CA THR A 93 23.08 -8.72 -14.41
C THR A 93 22.69 -9.94 -15.25
N ALA A 94 21.62 -10.66 -14.87
CA ALA A 94 21.04 -11.75 -15.65
C ALA A 94 20.14 -11.25 -16.81
N GLY A 95 20.07 -9.94 -17.05
CA GLY A 95 19.31 -9.34 -18.15
C GLY A 95 17.86 -9.00 -17.83
N LEU A 96 17.42 -9.08 -16.56
CA LEU A 96 16.11 -8.59 -16.18
C LEU A 96 16.07 -7.07 -16.28
N GLY A 97 15.01 -6.51 -16.85
CA GLY A 97 14.91 -5.06 -17.06
C GLY A 97 14.93 -4.26 -15.76
N ALA A 98 15.64 -3.13 -15.78
CA ALA A 98 15.51 -2.08 -14.78
C ALA A 98 14.32 -1.16 -15.11
N CYS A 99 13.59 -0.74 -14.09
CA CYS A 99 12.57 0.29 -14.26
C CYS A 99 13.21 1.63 -14.65
N ALA A 100 12.87 2.14 -15.83
CA ALA A 100 13.40 3.41 -16.35
C ALA A 100 13.07 4.62 -15.46
N HIS A 101 12.01 4.54 -14.63
CA HIS A 101 11.59 5.64 -13.78
C HIS A 101 12.44 5.79 -12.51
N CYS A 102 12.64 4.69 -11.78
CA CYS A 102 13.45 4.71 -10.56
C CYS A 102 14.93 4.35 -10.77
N ARG A 103 15.29 3.84 -11.95
CA ARG A 103 16.68 3.52 -12.36
C ARG A 103 17.46 2.72 -11.31
N PRO A 104 16.96 1.54 -10.90
CA PRO A 104 17.63 0.73 -9.88
C PRO A 104 19.00 0.22 -10.33
N ASP A 105 19.21 0.04 -11.63
CA ASP A 105 20.50 -0.24 -12.26
C ASP A 105 21.57 0.80 -11.88
N ALA A 106 21.24 2.08 -12.02
CA ALA A 106 22.16 3.16 -11.68
C ALA A 106 22.40 3.24 -10.16
N GLN A 107 21.35 3.10 -9.34
CA GLN A 107 21.46 3.11 -7.87
C GLN A 107 22.21 1.89 -7.30
N LEU A 108 22.19 0.78 -8.04
CA LEU A 108 22.88 -0.45 -7.70
C LEU A 108 24.25 -0.52 -8.36
N ASP A 109 24.73 0.48 -9.10
CA ASP A 109 26.00 0.45 -9.84
C ASP A 109 26.11 -0.78 -10.78
N VAL A 110 24.99 -1.13 -11.41
CA VAL A 110 24.90 -2.14 -12.47
C VAL A 110 24.77 -1.38 -13.79
N VAL A 111 25.88 -0.84 -14.27
CA VAL A 111 25.95 -0.21 -15.59
C VAL A 111 26.11 -1.29 -16.66
N ASP A 112 25.14 -1.37 -17.56
CA ASP A 112 25.22 -2.21 -18.75
C ASP A 112 26.16 -1.54 -19.77
N LEU A 113 27.28 -2.19 -20.07
CA LEU A 113 28.01 -1.97 -21.32
C LEU A 113 27.11 -2.57 -22.42
N SER A 114 26.22 -1.73 -22.96
CA SER A 114 25.13 -2.13 -23.85
C SER A 114 25.54 -3.13 -24.92
N PRO A 115 24.67 -4.10 -25.22
CA PRO A 115 24.44 -4.50 -26.59
C PRO A 115 22.97 -4.32 -26.94
N GLU A 116 22.74 -3.34 -27.83
CA GLU A 116 21.70 -3.29 -28.84
C GLU A 116 20.25 -3.65 -28.46
N ARG A 117 19.40 -2.61 -28.54
CA ARG A 117 17.95 -2.69 -28.66
C ARG A 117 17.55 -3.73 -29.74
N SER A 118 17.30 -4.96 -29.32
CA SER A 118 16.69 -5.98 -30.16
C SER A 118 15.26 -5.54 -30.47
N GLY A 119 15.05 -5.18 -31.74
CA GLY A 119 13.76 -4.78 -32.29
C GLY A 119 12.69 -5.83 -32.01
N HIS A 120 11.58 -5.38 -31.46
CA HIS A 120 10.34 -6.15 -31.43
C HIS A 120 9.75 -6.15 -32.85
N PRO A 121 9.60 -7.30 -33.54
CA PRO A 121 8.87 -7.30 -34.80
C PRO A 121 7.38 -7.06 -34.49
N SER A 122 6.89 -5.90 -34.91
CA SER A 122 5.46 -5.58 -34.91
C SER A 122 4.74 -6.52 -35.87
N THR A 123 4.11 -7.57 -35.34
CA THR A 123 3.12 -8.36 -36.08
C THR A 123 1.82 -7.57 -36.13
N ALA A 124 1.65 -6.79 -37.20
CA ALA A 124 0.36 -6.23 -37.59
C ALA A 124 -0.62 -7.37 -37.93
N ALA A 125 -1.46 -7.74 -36.97
CA ALA A 125 -2.60 -8.60 -37.21
C ALA A 125 -3.65 -7.81 -38.01
N ARG A 126 -3.88 -8.25 -39.26
CA ARG A 126 -4.91 -7.73 -40.15
C ARG A 126 -6.29 -7.99 -39.52
N TYR A 127 -7.02 -6.93 -39.22
CA TYR A 127 -8.44 -7.00 -38.88
C TYR A 127 -9.22 -7.40 -40.15
N ARG A 128 -9.96 -8.50 -40.09
CA ARG A 128 -10.89 -8.95 -41.14
C ARG A 128 -12.31 -8.77 -40.57
N PRO A 129 -13.20 -8.01 -41.22
CA PRO A 129 -14.59 -7.92 -40.76
C PRO A 129 -15.34 -9.21 -41.08
N ILE A 130 -16.23 -9.62 -40.18
CA ILE A 130 -17.19 -10.73 -40.31
C ILE A 130 -18.48 -10.16 -40.95
N PRO A 131 -19.18 -10.91 -41.83
CA PRO A 131 -20.29 -10.42 -42.67
C PRO A 131 -21.51 -9.90 -41.91
#